data_AF-A0A1B6GI87-F1
#
_entry.id   AF-A0A1B6GI87-F1
#
_cell.length_a   1.000
_cell.length_b   1.000
_cell.length_c   1.000
_cell.angle_alpha   90.00
_cell.angle_beta   90.00
_cell.angle_gamma   90.00
#
_symmetry.space_group_name_H-M   'P 1'
#
loop_
_entity.id
_entity.type
_entity.pdbx_description
1 polymer ?
#
loop_
_entity_poly.entity_id
_entity_poly.type
_entity_poly.pdbx_seq_one_letter_code
_entity_poly.pdbx_strand_id
1 'polypeptide(L)'
;QYEYTPTKTRCPLLLVADYRFYQEMGGSNTKTTINYLISLIDRVHKIYNDTTWQDRQDQDGFKGMGFVIKKIVVHSEATKVRGGEAHYNMVREKWDVRNLLEVFSRNKEVRRFCLAHLFTHQTFSAKGGL
;
A
#
# COMPACT_ATOMS: atom_id res chain seq x y z
N GLN A 1 -28.07 -26.62 3.85
CA GLN A 1 -27.41 -25.45 4.44
C GLN A 1 -26.15 -25.20 3.61
N TYR A 2 -26.09 -24.14 2.82
CA TYR A 2 -24.92 -23.83 2.01
C TYR A 2 -23.87 -23.19 2.92
N GLU A 3 -22.83 -23.94 3.30
CA GLU A 3 -21.65 -23.38 3.94
C GLU A 3 -20.92 -22.49 2.94
N TYR A 4 -21.07 -21.18 3.09
CA TYR A 4 -20.28 -20.21 2.33
C TYR A 4 -18.86 -20.22 2.86
N THR A 5 -18.02 -21.10 2.30
CA THR A 5 -16.57 -21.04 2.53
C THR A 5 -15.97 -20.05 1.54
N PRO A 6 -15.40 -18.91 1.99
CA PRO A 6 -14.80 -17.95 1.08
C PRO A 6 -13.59 -18.59 0.39
N THR A 7 -13.67 -18.77 -0.93
CA THR A 7 -12.58 -19.39 -1.72
C THR A 7 -11.44 -18.42 -2.05
N LYS A 8 -11.65 -17.12 -1.84
CA LYS A 8 -10.69 -16.05 -2.12
C LYS A 8 -10.49 -15.16 -0.89
N THR A 9 -9.73 -15.64 0.09
CA THR A 9 -9.46 -14.90 1.34
C THR A 9 -8.19 -14.04 1.30
N ARG A 10 -7.37 -14.16 0.24
CA ARG A 10 -6.06 -13.51 0.15
C ARG A 10 -6.03 -12.42 -0.91
N CYS A 11 -5.76 -11.19 -0.50
CA CYS A 11 -5.58 -10.04 -1.38
C CYS A 11 -4.08 -9.88 -1.76
N PRO A 12 -3.69 -10.13 -3.03
CA PRO A 12 -2.33 -9.91 -3.48
C PRO A 12 -1.99 -8.42 -3.57
N LEU A 13 -0.93 -8.01 -2.85
CA LEU A 13 -0.47 -6.64 -2.73
C LEU A 13 0.68 -6.31 -3.67
N LEU A 14 0.65 -5.10 -4.23
CA LEU A 14 1.80 -4.39 -4.76
C LEU A 14 2.22 -3.33 -3.74
N LEU A 15 3.42 -3.46 -3.17
CA LEU A 15 3.98 -2.45 -2.29
C LEU A 15 4.95 -1.58 -3.09
N VAL A 16 4.78 -0.27 -3.02
CA VAL A 16 5.67 0.69 -3.69
C VAL A 16 6.23 1.63 -2.65
N ALA A 17 7.55 1.66 -2.47
CA ALA A 17 8.24 2.67 -1.68
C ALA A 17 8.83 3.73 -2.61
N ASP A 18 8.48 4.99 -2.37
CA ASP A 18 9.11 6.12 -3.08
C ASP A 18 10.52 6.41 -2.55
N TYR A 19 11.23 7.30 -3.26
CA TYR A 19 12.61 7.66 -2.91
C TYR A 19 12.72 8.29 -1.52
N ARG A 20 11.67 8.98 -1.05
CA ARG A 20 11.64 9.60 0.28
C ARG A 20 11.55 8.54 1.37
N PHE A 21 10.67 7.55 1.19
CA PHE A 21 10.57 6.43 2.12
C PHE A 21 11.87 5.61 2.14
N TYR A 22 12.46 5.37 0.98
CA TYR A 22 13.77 4.69 0.87
C TYR A 22 14.87 5.43 1.64
N GLN A 23 14.94 6.75 1.54
CA GLN A 23 15.94 7.56 2.24
C GLN A 23 15.69 7.61 3.75
N GLU A 24 14.49 8.03 4.15
CA GLU A 24 14.18 8.36 5.55
C GLU A 24 13.89 7.13 6.40
N MET A 25 13.09 6.19 5.88
CA MET A 25 12.70 4.98 6.63
C MET A 25 13.62 3.80 6.31
N GLY A 26 14.09 3.72 5.07
CA GLY A 26 14.97 2.67 4.60
C GLY A 26 16.45 2.87 4.91
N GLY A 27 16.85 4.06 5.39
CA GLY A 27 18.25 4.42 5.61
C GLY A 27 19.09 4.34 4.33
N SER A 28 18.47 4.68 3.18
CA SER A 28 19.07 4.52 1.84
C SER A 28 19.58 3.10 1.58
N ASN A 29 18.88 2.08 2.10
CA ASN A 29 19.23 0.69 1.89
C ASN A 29 18.01 -0.13 1.44
N THR A 30 18.14 -0.79 0.29
CA THR A 30 17.02 -1.52 -0.33
C THR A 30 16.60 -2.72 0.51
N LYS A 31 17.55 -3.45 1.11
CA LYS A 31 17.26 -4.61 1.95
C LYS A 31 16.54 -4.19 3.23
N THR A 32 17.02 -3.13 3.88
CA THR A 32 16.36 -2.56 5.06
C THR A 32 14.93 -2.12 4.74
N THR A 33 14.74 -1.40 3.63
CA THR A 33 13.41 -0.96 3.16
C THR A 33 12.47 -2.14 2.93
N ILE A 34 12.92 -3.16 2.20
CA ILE A 34 12.12 -4.36 1.91
C ILE A 34 11.75 -5.10 3.19
N ASN A 35 12.71 -5.33 4.08
CA ASN A 35 12.46 -6.01 5.35
C ASN A 35 11.44 -5.25 6.20
N TYR A 36 11.55 -3.92 6.27
CA TYR A 36 10.59 -3.07 6.97
C TYR A 36 9.17 -3.27 6.42
N LEU A 37 8.99 -3.21 5.09
CA LEU A 37 7.70 -3.38 4.44
C LEU A 37 7.11 -4.78 4.69
N ILE A 38 7.94 -5.83 4.61
CA ILE A 38 7.51 -7.21 4.88
C ILE A 38 7.02 -7.34 6.32
N SER A 39 7.82 -6.88 7.30
CA SER A 39 7.44 -6.95 8.71
C SER A 39 6.19 -6.13 9.03
N LEU A 40 5.98 -4.99 8.35
CA LEU A 40 4.78 -4.18 8.51
C LEU A 40 3.54 -4.91 7.99
N ILE A 41 3.59 -5.45 6.77
CA ILE A 41 2.46 -6.18 6.19
C ILE A 41 2.17 -7.48 6.96
N ASP A 42 3.16 -8.17 7.50
CA ASP A 42 2.95 -9.36 8.32
C ASP A 42 2.12 -9.05 9.59
N ARG A 43 2.44 -7.95 10.29
CA ARG A 43 1.65 -7.49 11.44
C ARG A 43 0.22 -7.10 11.06
N VAL A 44 0.04 -6.38 9.95
CA VAL A 44 -1.29 -6.00 9.44
C VAL A 44 -2.08 -7.25 9.02
N HIS A 45 -1.43 -8.19 8.35
CA HIS A 45 -2.04 -9.44 7.94
C HIS A 45 -2.57 -10.22 9.15
N LYS A 46 -1.78 -10.35 10.22
CA LYS A 46 -2.22 -11.03 11.44
C LYS A 46 -3.53 -10.45 12.00
N ILE A 47 -3.64 -9.13 12.06
CA ILE A 47 -4.87 -8.45 12.51
C ILE A 47 -6.06 -8.86 11.64
N TYR A 48 -5.92 -8.78 10.31
CA TYR A 48 -7.01 -9.12 9.39
C TYR A 48 -7.40 -10.60 9.43
N ASN A 49 -6.41 -11.48 9.62
CA ASN A 49 -6.59 -12.91 9.68
C ASN A 49 -7.37 -13.34 10.92
N ASP A 50 -7.07 -12.71 12.05
CA ASP A 50 -7.67 -13.01 13.35
C ASP A 50 -9.03 -12.32 13.53
N THR A 51 -9.33 -11.31 12.69
CA THR A 51 -10.61 -10.61 12.69
C THR A 51 -11.73 -11.54 12.19
N THR A 52 -12.85 -11.51 12.92
CA THR A 52 -14.08 -12.22 12.55
C THR A 52 -15.04 -11.23 11.91
N TRP A 53 -15.36 -11.45 10.65
CA TRP A 53 -16.27 -10.61 9.87
C TRP A 53 -17.67 -11.21 9.95
N GLN A 54 -18.64 -10.41 10.38
CA GLN A 54 -20.04 -10.81 10.54
C GLN A 54 -20.92 -9.72 9.92
N ASP A 55 -21.76 -10.08 8.96
CA ASP A 55 -22.73 -9.15 8.36
C ASP A 55 -23.97 -8.96 9.24
N ARG A 56 -24.34 -9.97 10.03
CA ARG A 56 -25.48 -9.96 10.96
C ARG A 56 -25.13 -10.75 12.22
N GLN A 57 -25.70 -10.35 13.35
CA GLN A 57 -25.47 -10.96 14.66
C GLN A 57 -25.86 -12.45 14.73
N ASP A 58 -26.77 -12.89 13.85
CA ASP A 58 -27.33 -14.25 13.84
C ASP A 58 -26.65 -15.20 12.83
N GLN A 59 -25.54 -14.78 12.21
CA GLN A 59 -24.78 -15.62 11.29
C GLN A 59 -23.38 -15.93 11.83
N ASP A 60 -22.94 -17.17 11.59
CA ASP A 60 -21.55 -17.55 11.81
C ASP A 60 -20.63 -16.65 10.97
N GLY A 61 -19.69 -15.98 11.65
CA GLY A 61 -18.76 -15.07 11.00
C GLY A 61 -17.70 -15.81 10.18
N PHE A 62 -17.14 -15.12 9.19
CA PHE A 62 -16.01 -15.64 8.42
C PHE A 62 -14.68 -15.03 8.90
N LYS A 63 -13.61 -15.84 8.87
CA LYS A 63 -12.25 -15.46 9.29
C LYS A 63 -11.23 -15.81 8.21
N GLY A 64 -9.96 -15.50 8.47
CA GLY A 64 -8.86 -15.92 7.60
C GLY A 64 -8.63 -15.02 6.39
N MET A 65 -9.29 -13.85 6.36
CA MET A 65 -9.03 -12.80 5.39
C MET A 65 -7.64 -12.23 5.61
N GLY A 66 -6.93 -11.91 4.54
CA GLY A 66 -5.58 -11.41 4.70
C GLY A 66 -4.92 -10.96 3.43
N PHE A 67 -3.64 -10.68 3.57
CA PHE A 67 -2.82 -10.13 2.51
C PHE A 67 -1.71 -11.10 2.13
N VAL A 68 -1.25 -11.02 0.89
CA VAL A 68 -0.04 -11.67 0.43
C VAL A 68 0.76 -10.68 -0.39
N ILE A 69 2.05 -10.54 -0.13
CA ILE A 69 2.91 -9.65 -0.91
C ILE A 69 3.23 -10.34 -2.23
N LYS A 70 2.79 -9.76 -3.34
CA LYS A 70 3.05 -10.31 -4.68
C LYS A 70 4.23 -9.64 -5.37
N LYS A 71 4.44 -8.34 -5.13
CA LYS A 71 5.57 -7.57 -5.69
C LYS A 71 5.90 -6.41 -4.75
N ILE A 72 7.19 -6.13 -4.59
CA ILE A 72 7.70 -4.93 -3.92
C ILE A 72 8.52 -4.14 -4.94
N VAL A 73 8.25 -2.84 -5.04
CA VAL A 73 9.01 -1.89 -5.85
C VAL A 73 9.60 -0.86 -4.90
N VAL A 74 10.91 -0.67 -4.95
CA VAL A 74 11.62 0.35 -4.17
C VAL A 74 12.28 1.30 -5.15
N HIS A 75 11.92 2.58 -5.09
CA HIS A 75 12.61 3.62 -5.83
C HIS A 75 13.74 4.16 -4.97
N SER A 76 14.99 3.97 -5.40
CA SER A 76 16.16 4.53 -4.71
C SER A 76 16.36 6.02 -5.01
N GLU A 77 15.84 6.48 -6.15
CA GLU A 77 15.98 7.84 -6.64
C GLU A 77 14.65 8.39 -7.12
N ALA A 78 14.54 9.73 -7.15
CA ALA A 78 13.37 10.39 -7.69
C ALA A 78 13.27 10.20 -9.21
N THR A 79 12.05 9.98 -9.70
CA THR A 79 11.80 9.82 -11.13
C THR A 79 11.94 11.16 -11.84
N LYS A 80 12.85 11.23 -12.82
CA LYS A 80 12.99 12.40 -13.71
C LYS A 80 11.79 12.47 -14.65
N VAL A 81 11.09 13.60 -14.65
CA VAL A 81 9.93 13.86 -15.51
C VAL A 81 10.28 14.88 -16.58
N ARG A 82 9.66 14.75 -17.76
CA ARG A 82 9.74 15.75 -18.82
C ARG A 82 8.71 16.86 -18.57
N GLY A 83 8.90 18.01 -19.21
CA GLY A 83 7.97 19.15 -19.07
C GLY A 83 6.53 18.74 -19.39
N GLY A 84 5.62 18.99 -18.45
CA GLY A 84 4.19 18.66 -18.57
C GLY A 84 3.77 17.29 -18.03
N GLU A 85 4.71 16.41 -17.69
CA GLU A 85 4.41 15.12 -17.07
C GLU A 85 4.48 15.18 -15.54
N ALA A 86 3.67 14.37 -14.87
CA ALA A 86 3.70 14.20 -13.43
C ALA A 86 3.88 12.73 -13.08
N HIS A 87 4.78 12.44 -12.14
CA HIS A 87 5.03 11.10 -11.64
C HIS A 87 5.00 11.11 -10.11
N TYR A 88 4.39 10.10 -9.48
CA TYR A 88 4.21 10.04 -8.02
C TYR A 88 5.54 10.04 -7.25
N ASN A 89 6.60 9.54 -7.88
CA ASN A 89 7.97 9.49 -7.33
C ASN A 89 8.88 10.64 -7.82
N MET A 90 8.34 11.71 -8.42
CA MET A 90 9.15 12.85 -8.86
C MET A 90 9.52 13.78 -7.70
N VAL A 91 10.59 14.56 -7.85
CA VAL A 91 10.94 15.61 -6.89
C VAL A 91 9.84 16.68 -6.92
N ARG A 92 9.13 16.80 -5.80
CA ARG A 92 8.14 17.84 -5.56
C ARG A 92 8.14 18.16 -4.08
N GLU A 93 8.13 19.44 -3.74
CA GLU A 93 8.22 19.89 -2.35
C GLU A 93 6.99 19.46 -1.53
N LYS A 94 5.79 19.65 -2.10
CA LYS A 94 4.52 19.26 -1.47
C LYS A 94 3.58 18.63 -2.48
N TRP A 95 3.03 17.49 -2.09
CA TRP A 95 1.91 16.85 -2.78
C TRP A 95 0.61 17.11 -2.03
N ASP A 96 -0.45 17.40 -2.78
CA ASP A 96 -1.80 17.17 -2.28
C ASP A 96 -2.07 15.66 -2.29
N VAL A 97 -2.61 15.12 -1.20
CA VAL A 97 -2.83 13.67 -1.02
C VAL A 97 -3.68 13.11 -2.16
N ARG A 98 -4.76 13.81 -2.54
CA ARG A 98 -5.68 13.31 -3.58
C ARG A 98 -4.99 13.28 -4.94
N ASN A 99 -4.25 14.34 -5.27
CA ASN A 99 -3.51 14.40 -6.53
C ASN A 99 -2.39 13.34 -6.59
N LEU A 100 -1.66 13.10 -5.49
CA LEU A 100 -0.65 12.05 -5.43
C LEU A 100 -1.25 10.67 -5.72
N LEU A 101 -2.38 10.36 -5.08
CA LEU A 101 -3.09 9.10 -5.29
C LEU A 101 -3.60 8.97 -6.72
N GLU A 102 -4.11 10.06 -7.31
CA GLU A 102 -4.53 10.08 -8.70
C GLU A 102 -3.36 9.75 -9.63
N VAL A 103 -2.23 10.45 -9.49
CA VAL A 103 -1.02 10.20 -10.31
C VAL A 103 -0.49 8.79 -10.12
N PHE A 104 -0.49 8.26 -8.89
CA PHE A 104 -0.10 6.87 -8.62
C PHE A 104 -1.03 5.86 -9.30
N SER A 105 -2.34 6.10 -9.25
CA SER A 105 -3.37 5.21 -9.83
C SER A 105 -3.33 5.11 -11.36
N ARG A 106 -2.71 6.09 -12.05
CA ARG A 106 -2.51 6.07 -13.51
C ARG A 106 -1.57 4.94 -13.95
N ASN A 107 -0.74 4.42 -13.06
CA ASN A 107 0.16 3.31 -13.37
C ASN A 107 -0.63 2.03 -13.67
N LYS A 108 -0.52 1.54 -14.91
CA LYS A 108 -1.23 0.33 -15.36
C LYS A 108 -0.83 -0.94 -14.59
N GLU A 109 0.36 -0.99 -13.99
CA GLU A 109 0.77 -2.14 -13.17
C GLU A 109 -0.14 -2.32 -11.95
N VAL A 110 -0.60 -1.23 -11.34
CA VAL A 110 -1.46 -1.23 -10.13
C VAL A 110 -2.74 -2.03 -10.37
N ARG A 111 -3.30 -1.97 -11.58
CA ARG A 111 -4.55 -2.65 -11.96
C ARG A 111 -4.45 -4.18 -11.96
N ARG A 112 -3.25 -4.76 -11.90
CA ARG A 112 -3.03 -6.23 -11.90
C ARG A 112 -3.04 -6.86 -10.51
N PHE A 113 -3.17 -6.03 -9.46
CA PHE A 113 -3.12 -6.44 -8.07
C PHE A 113 -4.48 -6.16 -7.42
N CYS A 114 -4.76 -6.86 -6.32
CA CYS A 114 -5.97 -6.62 -5.54
C CYS A 114 -5.90 -5.25 -4.86
N LEU A 115 -4.72 -4.88 -4.36
CA LEU A 115 -4.45 -3.57 -3.81
C LEU A 115 -3.00 -3.19 -4.12
N ALA A 116 -2.77 -1.92 -4.48
CA ALA A 116 -1.44 -1.33 -4.50
C ALA A 116 -1.36 -0.25 -3.43
N HIS A 117 -0.28 -0.28 -2.64
CA HIS A 117 -0.07 0.64 -1.54
C HIS A 117 1.24 1.40 -1.74
N LEU A 118 1.15 2.73 -1.81
CA LEU A 118 2.30 3.62 -1.84
C LEU A 118 2.74 3.95 -0.41
N PHE A 119 3.99 3.66 -0.10
CA PHE A 119 4.68 4.08 1.11
C PHE A 119 5.54 5.30 0.79
N THR A 120 5.32 6.38 1.53
CA THR A 120 6.02 7.65 1.35
C THR A 120 6.35 8.26 2.70
N HIS A 121 7.42 9.05 2.78
CA HIS A 121 7.73 9.88 3.93
C HIS A 121 7.51 11.35 3.55
N GLN A 122 6.27 11.80 3.68
CA GLN A 122 5.86 13.17 3.40
C GLN A 122 4.89 13.65 4.46
N THR A 123 5.04 14.90 4.88
CA THR A 123 4.04 15.57 5.72
C THR A 123 2.92 16.05 4.82
N PHE A 124 1.71 15.52 5.04
CA PHE A 124 0.53 16.03 4.37
C PHE A 124 -0.03 17.18 5.20
N SER A 125 -0.23 18.33 4.55
CA SER A 125 -0.96 19.42 5.20
C SER A 125 -2.40 18.98 5.39
N ALA A 126 -2.78 18.70 6.64
CA ALA A 126 -4.17 18.48 6.99
C ALA A 126 -4.92 19.80 6.78
N LYS A 127 -5.59 19.95 5.64
CA LYS A 127 -6.72 20.90 5.56
C LYS A 127 -7.87 20.28 6.35
N GLY A 128 -7.86 20.49 7.67
CA GLY A 128 -8.88 20.01 8.58
C GLY A 128 -8.32 19.76 9.98
N GLY A 129 -8.02 20.85 10.71
CA GLY A 129 -8.10 20.79 12.16
C GLY A 129 -9.57 20.58 12.53
N LEU A 130 -9.82 19.62 13.40
CA LEU A 130 -10.94 19.68 14.34
C LEU A 130 -10.48 20.49 15.55
#